data_AF-A0A954MGV5-F1
#
_entry.id   AF-A0A954MGV5-F1
#
_cell.length_a   1.000
_cell.length_b   1.000
_cell.length_c   1.000
_cell.angle_alpha   90.00
_cell.angle_beta   90.00
_cell.angle_gamma   90.00
#
_symmetry.space_group_name_H-M   'P 1'
#
loop_
_entity.id
_entity.type
_entity.pdbx_description
1 polymer ?
#
loop_
_entity_poly.entity_id
_entity_poly.type
_entity_poly.pdbx_seq_one_letter_code
_entity_poly.pdbx_strand_id
1 'polypeptide(L)' 'IADAETEMLQFIREKHPQIREAIVSSKDLASDTEAQLKDALTEFAAGFIRAQSQATVGAGA' A
#
# COMPACT_ATOMS: atom_id res chain seq x y z
N ILE A 1 -14.67 1.35 -0.75
CA ILE A 1 -13.70 1.52 0.37
C ILE A 1 -13.06 0.17 0.71
N ALA A 2 -13.84 -0.91 0.89
CA ALA A 2 -13.31 -2.24 1.18
C ALA A 2 -12.29 -2.80 0.16
N ASP A 3 -12.48 -2.54 -1.14
CA ASP A 3 -11.53 -3.00 -2.17
C ASP A 3 -10.17 -2.31 -2.09
N ALA A 4 -10.15 -0.97 -1.90
CA ALA A 4 -8.90 -0.21 -1.83
C ALA A 4 -8.06 -0.61 -0.60
N GLU A 5 -8.71 -0.89 0.53
CA GLU A 5 -8.02 -1.38 1.73
C GLU A 5 -7.44 -2.78 1.50
N THR A 6 -8.17 -3.66 0.82
CA THR A 6 -7.70 -5.02 0.48
C THR A 6 -6.50 -4.96 -0.46
N GLU A 7 -6.57 -4.14 -1.52
CA GLU A 7 -5.47 -3.97 -2.47
C GLU A 7 -4.25 -3.32 -1.80
N MET A 8 -4.45 -2.36 -0.91
CA MET A 8 -3.38 -1.73 -0.13
C MET A 8 -2.67 -2.75 0.76
N LEU A 9 -3.43 -3.57 1.50
CA LEU A 9 -2.88 -4.61 2.35
C LEU A 9 -2.14 -5.67 1.53
N GLN A 10 -2.67 -6.04 0.37
CA GLN A 10 -2.02 -6.97 -0.54
C GLN A 10 -0.71 -6.38 -1.09
N PHE A 11 -0.72 -5.13 -1.54
CA PHE A 11 0.46 -4.42 -2.02
C PHE A 11 1.57 -4.38 -0.97
N ILE A 12 1.25 -3.98 0.26
CA ILE A 12 2.23 -3.95 1.37
C ILE A 12 2.76 -5.35 1.64
N ARG A 13 1.91 -6.39 1.61
CA ARG A 13 2.33 -7.77 1.83
C ARG A 13 3.26 -8.30 0.74
N GLU A 14 3.05 -7.92 -0.51
CA GLU A 14 3.84 -8.39 -1.66
C GLU A 14 5.13 -7.58 -1.86
N LYS A 15 5.08 -6.25 -1.71
CA LYS A 15 6.20 -5.34 -1.96
C LYS A 15 7.05 -5.06 -0.73
N HIS A 16 6.43 -5.06 0.45
CA HIS A 16 7.08 -4.74 1.72
C HIS A 16 6.80 -5.78 2.81
N PRO A 17 7.08 -7.09 2.57
CA PRO A 17 6.82 -8.15 3.54
C PRO A 17 7.51 -7.91 4.90
N GLN A 18 8.66 -7.23 4.89
CA GLN A 18 9.42 -6.87 6.09
C GLN A 18 8.63 -6.01 7.08
N ILE A 19 7.69 -5.18 6.61
CA ILE A 19 6.86 -4.34 7.49
C ILE A 19 5.94 -5.24 8.32
N ARG A 20 5.31 -6.23 7.66
CA ARG A 20 4.47 -7.22 8.36
C ARG A 20 5.30 -8.04 9.34
N GLU A 21 6.47 -8.50 8.92
CA GLU A 21 7.35 -9.28 9.80
C GLU A 21 7.82 -8.47 11.01
N ALA A 22 8.17 -7.21 10.82
CA ALA A 22 8.56 -6.30 11.91
C ALA A 22 7.42 -6.08 12.90
N ILE A 23 6.20 -5.83 12.43
CA ILE A 23 5.01 -5.68 13.29
C ILE A 23 4.72 -6.96 14.06
N VAL A 24 4.74 -8.12 13.39
CA VAL A 24 4.45 -9.42 14.03
C VAL A 24 5.53 -9.80 15.04
N SER A 25 6.80 -9.54 14.72
CA SER A 25 7.95 -9.88 15.56
C SER A 25 8.05 -8.95 16.77
N SER A 26 7.96 -7.64 16.55
CA SER A 26 8.06 -6.63 17.61
C SER A 26 6.78 -6.53 18.44
N LYS A 27 5.63 -6.96 17.90
CA LYS A 27 4.28 -6.75 18.45
C LYS A 27 3.98 -5.28 18.76
N ASP A 28 4.74 -4.38 18.17
CA ASP A 28 4.72 -2.94 18.37
C ASP A 28 5.05 -2.26 17.04
N LEU A 29 4.63 -1.02 16.86
CA LEU A 29 4.89 -0.25 15.66
C LEU A 29 6.08 0.68 15.92
N ALA A 30 7.28 0.11 15.82
CA ALA A 30 8.51 0.89 15.96
C ALA A 30 8.55 2.03 14.93
N SER A 31 9.16 3.17 15.30
CA SER A 31 9.20 4.37 14.46
C SER A 31 9.75 4.13 13.06
N ASP A 32 10.75 3.24 12.93
CA ASP A 32 11.30 2.84 11.63
C ASP A 32 10.29 2.05 10.78
N THR A 33 9.51 1.17 11.40
CA THR A 33 8.44 0.42 10.73
C THR A 33 7.27 1.31 10.35
N GLU A 34 6.92 2.29 11.19
CA GLU A 34 5.91 3.30 10.88
C GLU A 34 6.33 4.16 9.68
N ALA A 35 7.60 4.59 9.63
CA ALA A 35 8.13 5.35 8.49
C ALA A 35 8.05 4.54 7.19
N GLN A 36 8.49 3.28 7.23
CA GLN A 36 8.39 2.37 6.06
C GLN A 36 6.94 2.13 5.63
N LEU A 37 6.01 2.02 6.59
CA LEU A 37 4.60 1.87 6.30
C LEU A 37 4.04 3.12 5.61
N LYS A 38 4.39 4.33 6.08
CA LYS A 38 3.99 5.60 5.43
C LYS A 38 4.54 5.73 4.01
N ASP A 39 5.78 5.33 3.78
CA ASP A 39 6.37 5.34 2.44
C ASP A 39 5.67 4.34 1.51
N ALA A 40 5.41 3.12 1.98
CA ALA A 40 4.67 2.11 1.22
C ALA A 40 3.23 2.56 0.88
N LEU A 41 2.56 3.22 1.82
CA LEU A 41 1.22 3.81 1.59
C LEU A 41 1.27 4.94 0.55
N THR A 42 2.31 5.76 0.58
CA THR A 42 2.51 6.84 -0.39
C THR A 42 2.78 6.29 -1.79
N GLU A 43 3.60 5.25 -1.89
CA GLU A 43 3.86 4.54 -3.16
C GLU A 43 2.58 3.90 -3.72
N PHE A 44 1.81 3.21 -2.87
CA PHE A 44 0.52 2.64 -3.25
C PHE A 44 -0.44 3.74 -3.73
N ALA A 45 -0.58 4.84 -3.00
CA ALA A 45 -1.46 5.94 -3.38
C ALA A 45 -1.06 6.54 -4.75
N ALA A 46 0.23 6.75 -5.00
CA ALA A 46 0.71 7.24 -6.29
C ALA A 46 0.41 6.26 -7.45
N GLY A 47 0.62 4.96 -7.22
CA GLY A 47 0.29 3.91 -8.19
C GLY A 47 -1.21 3.78 -8.45
N PHE A 48 -2.02 3.83 -7.38
CA PHE A 48 -3.47 3.71 -7.42
C PHE A 48 -4.13 4.90 -8.13
N ILE A 49 -3.69 6.13 -7.83
CA ILE A 49 -4.17 7.34 -8.53
C ILE A 49 -3.82 7.27 -10.02
N ARG A 50 -2.62 6.81 -10.37
CA ARG A 50 -2.21 6.63 -11.77
C ARG A 50 -3.04 5.56 -12.47
N ALA A 51 -3.31 4.44 -11.81
CA ALA A 51 -4.14 3.36 -12.34
C ALA A 51 -5.61 3.80 -12.54
N GLN A 52 -6.20 4.52 -11.58
CA GLN A 52 -7.56 5.06 -11.72
C GLN A 52 -7.65 6.14 -12.81
N SER A 53 -6.62 6.99 -12.92
CA SER A 53 -6.55 7.99 -13.97
C SER A 53 -6.49 7.35 -15.36
N GLN A 54 -5.81 6.19 -15.50
CA GLN A 54 -5.79 5.41 -16.75
C GLN A 54 -7.09 4.64 -17.01
N ALA A 55 -7.74 4.11 -15.97
CA ALA A 55 -9.02 3.42 -16.11
C ALA A 55 -10.15 4.34 -16.59
N THR A 56 -10.09 5.64 -16.25
CA THR A 56 -11.09 6.63 -16.64
C THR A 56 -10.94 7.11 -18.10
N VAL A 57 -9.72 7.11 -18.66
CA VAL A 57 -9.48 7.53 -20.05
C VAL A 57 -9.66 6.41 -21.08
N GLY A 58 -9.72 5.14 -20.67
CA GLY A 58 -9.94 3.99 -21.56
C GLY A 58 -11.41 3.62 -21.79
N ALA A 59 -12.35 4.19 -21.04
CA ALA A 59 -13.78 3.86 -21.11
C ALA A 59 -14.61 4.80 -22.03
N GLY A 60 -13.93 5.56 -22.90
CA GLY A 60 -14.55 6.55 -23.78
C GLY A 60 -14.05 6.49 -25.23
N ALA A 61 -13.77 5.29 -25.74
CA ALA A 61 -13.46 5.04 -27.16
C ALA A 61 -14.52 4.11 -27.78
#